data_AF-A0A7D5MVV2-F1
#
_entry.id   AF-A0A7D5MVV2-F1
#
_cell.length_a   1.000
_cell.length_b   1.000
_cell.length_c   1.000
_cell.angle_alpha   90.00
_cell.angle_beta   90.00
_cell.angle_gamma   90.00
#
_symmetry.space_group_name_H-M   'P 1'
#
loop_
_entity.id
_entity.type
_entity.pdbx_description
1 polymer ?
#
loop_
_entity_poly.entity_id
_entity_poly.type
_entity_poly.pdbx_seq_one_letter_code
_entity_poly.pdbx_strand_id
1 'polypeptide(L)'
;MNDPQTVNATEDWNLTTDTPVCLLEGTRVLTPDGERLVEDLRAGDRVITADGTAAPIRWIGYTRASRARPDQLAILPIRIRAGALGENMPARDLLLSSDHAVFIDGTLVQAGALVNGCSVVREWTAPTTFTYYHVELEAHALIVAEGTPVELRRQRRADDL
;
A
#
# COMPACT_ATOMS: atom_id res chain seq x y z
N MET A 1 5.22 38.14 -9.62
CA MET A 1 4.09 37.68 -10.46
C MET A 1 4.59 36.47 -11.24
N ASN A 2 3.80 35.39 -11.23
CA ASN A 2 4.03 34.04 -11.78
C ASN A 2 4.97 33.17 -10.92
N ASP A 3 4.65 31.94 -10.50
CA ASP A 3 3.55 31.00 -10.78
C ASP A 3 3.59 29.92 -9.66
N PRO A 4 2.47 29.46 -9.05
CA PRO A 4 2.52 28.38 -8.06
C PRO A 4 2.80 27.07 -8.80
N GLN A 5 3.98 26.49 -8.57
CA GLN A 5 4.34 25.18 -9.10
C GLN A 5 3.34 24.13 -8.60
N THR A 6 2.40 23.78 -9.47
CA THR A 6 1.61 22.56 -9.44
C THR A 6 2.55 21.38 -9.52
N VAL A 7 2.87 20.76 -8.38
CA VAL A 7 3.64 19.51 -8.35
C VAL A 7 2.72 18.33 -8.69
N ASN A 8 2.42 18.18 -9.97
CA ASN A 8 1.97 16.92 -10.54
C ASN A 8 3.20 16.04 -10.78
N ALA A 9 3.59 15.22 -9.82
CA ALA A 9 4.70 14.30 -10.01
C ALA A 9 4.41 12.93 -9.36
N THR A 10 3.93 12.01 -10.18
CA THR A 10 4.14 10.56 -9.99
C THR A 10 5.62 10.28 -10.23
N GLU A 11 6.40 10.16 -9.16
CA GLU A 11 7.86 9.97 -9.21
C GLU A 11 8.24 8.49 -8.98
N ASP A 12 9.27 8.04 -9.70
CA ASP A 12 9.95 6.75 -9.50
C ASP A 12 10.87 6.82 -8.27
N TRP A 13 10.63 5.97 -7.26
CA TRP A 13 11.49 5.89 -6.07
C TRP A 13 12.51 4.75 -6.13
N ASN A 14 13.67 4.94 -5.48
CA ASN A 14 14.70 3.91 -5.34
C ASN A 14 14.74 3.38 -3.89
N LEU A 15 14.49 2.07 -3.71
CA LEU A 15 14.47 1.35 -2.42
C LEU A 15 15.87 1.21 -1.81
N THR A 16 16.53 2.29 -1.39
CA THR A 16 17.90 2.20 -0.86
C THR A 16 18.03 2.30 0.65
N THR A 17 16.99 2.60 1.44
CA THR A 17 17.16 2.64 2.91
C THR A 17 15.90 2.52 3.77
N ASP A 18 14.69 2.48 3.20
CA ASP A 18 13.44 2.37 3.95
C ASP A 18 12.44 1.68 3.02
N THR A 19 12.03 0.44 3.31
CA THR A 19 11.03 -0.25 2.48
C THR A 19 9.68 0.42 2.76
N PRO A 20 9.12 1.19 1.82
CA PRO A 20 7.90 1.90 2.10
C PRO A 20 6.74 0.91 2.32
N VAL A 21 5.77 1.36 3.11
CA VAL A 21 4.49 0.67 3.33
C VAL A 21 3.70 0.76 2.03
N CYS A 22 3.68 -0.32 1.25
CA CYS A 22 3.23 -0.28 -0.14
C CYS A 22 2.15 -1.30 -0.46
N LEU A 23 1.25 -0.92 -1.38
CA LEU A 23 0.26 -1.78 -2.03
C LEU A 23 0.84 -2.29 -3.35
N LEU A 24 0.60 -3.55 -3.72
CA LEU A 24 1.00 -4.05 -5.04
C LEU A 24 0.05 -3.52 -6.13
N GLU A 25 0.56 -3.33 -7.35
CA GLU A 25 -0.27 -3.07 -8.53
C GLU A 25 -1.43 -4.06 -8.65
N GLY A 26 -2.60 -3.55 -9.08
CA GLY A 26 -3.84 -4.31 -9.14
C GLY A 26 -4.64 -4.30 -7.83
N THR A 27 -4.08 -3.82 -6.71
CA THR A 27 -4.81 -3.70 -5.43
C THR A 27 -5.91 -2.66 -5.55
N ARG A 28 -7.13 -3.03 -5.16
CA ARG A 28 -8.27 -2.13 -5.11
C ARG A 28 -8.35 -1.41 -3.78
N VAL A 29 -8.53 -0.10 -3.85
CA VAL A 29 -8.74 0.80 -2.70
C VAL A 29 -10.16 1.34 -2.75
N LEU A 30 -10.82 1.36 -1.60
CA LEU A 30 -12.17 1.91 -1.47
C LEU A 30 -12.14 3.43 -1.63
N THR A 31 -12.97 3.92 -2.53
CA THR A 31 -13.22 5.36 -2.76
C THR A 31 -14.71 5.65 -2.57
N PRO A 32 -15.13 6.93 -2.45
CA PRO A 32 -16.54 7.29 -2.35
C PRO A 32 -17.42 6.75 -3.49
N ASP A 33 -16.84 6.58 -4.68
CA ASP A 33 -17.54 6.11 -5.88
C ASP A 33 -17.39 4.59 -6.11
N GLY A 34 -16.83 3.86 -5.12
CA GLY A 34 -16.55 2.43 -5.18
C GLY A 34 -15.07 2.09 -5.17
N GLU A 35 -14.74 0.82 -5.43
CA GLU A 35 -13.35 0.36 -5.46
C GLU A 35 -12.63 0.81 -6.74
N ARG A 36 -11.43 1.40 -6.61
CA ARG A 36 -10.54 1.75 -7.73
C ARG A 36 -9.18 1.08 -7.58
N LEU A 37 -8.54 0.76 -8.69
CA LEU A 37 -7.17 0.23 -8.68
C LEU A 37 -6.20 1.29 -8.15
N VAL A 38 -5.21 0.86 -7.37
CA VAL A 38 -4.22 1.77 -6.77
C VAL A 38 -3.42 2.53 -7.83
N GLU A 39 -3.12 1.89 -8.96
CA GLU A 39 -2.44 2.50 -10.10
C GLU A 39 -3.24 3.59 -10.81
N ASP A 40 -4.56 3.62 -10.63
CA ASP A 40 -5.45 4.62 -11.22
C ASP A 40 -5.68 5.83 -10.30
N LEU A 41 -5.21 5.78 -9.05
CA LEU A 41 -5.38 6.86 -8.07
C LEU A 41 -4.37 7.98 -8.31
N ARG A 42 -4.77 9.21 -7.95
CA ARG A 42 -3.93 10.41 -8.08
C ARG A 42 -4.03 11.28 -6.83
N ALA A 43 -3.02 12.14 -6.63
CA ALA A 43 -3.13 13.20 -5.64
C ALA A 43 -4.40 14.04 -5.87
N GLY A 44 -5.13 14.31 -4.80
CA GLY A 44 -6.45 14.96 -4.83
C GLY A 44 -7.65 14.01 -4.93
N ASP A 45 -7.48 12.76 -5.40
CA ASP A 45 -8.53 11.74 -5.34
C ASP A 45 -8.89 11.44 -3.88
N ARG A 46 -10.13 11.02 -3.62
CA ARG A 46 -10.59 10.68 -2.26
C ARG A 46 -10.64 9.18 -2.05
N VAL A 47 -10.16 8.73 -0.91
CA VAL A 47 -10.26 7.34 -0.45
C VAL A 47 -11.08 7.28 0.83
N ILE A 48 -11.75 6.15 1.06
CA ILE A 48 -12.47 5.89 2.30
C ILE A 48 -11.50 5.32 3.32
N THR A 49 -11.43 5.98 4.47
CA THR A 49 -10.67 5.51 5.63
C THR A 49 -11.47 4.49 6.44
N ALA A 50 -10.80 3.73 7.29
CA ALA A 50 -11.42 2.65 8.06
C ALA A 50 -12.49 3.13 9.06
N ASP A 51 -12.48 4.42 9.44
CA ASP A 51 -13.51 5.07 10.24
C ASP A 51 -14.73 5.54 9.42
N GLY A 52 -14.72 5.29 8.10
CA GLY A 52 -15.79 5.63 7.17
C GLY A 52 -15.74 7.05 6.61
N THR A 53 -14.70 7.83 6.94
CA THR A 53 -14.56 9.20 6.38
C THR A 53 -13.85 9.18 5.02
N ALA A 54 -14.09 10.20 4.20
CA ALA A 54 -13.44 10.33 2.89
C ALA A 54 -12.29 11.34 2.98
N ALA A 55 -11.05 10.87 2.81
CA ALA A 55 -9.84 11.69 2.90
C ALA A 55 -9.17 11.86 1.52
N PRO A 56 -8.66 13.06 1.18
CA PRO A 56 -7.93 13.26 -0.05
C PRO A 56 -6.53 12.63 0.03
N ILE A 57 -6.12 11.98 -1.06
CA ILE A 57 -4.75 11.56 -1.29
C ILE A 57 -3.88 12.80 -1.40
N ARG A 58 -2.94 12.95 -0.48
CA ARG A 58 -1.94 14.03 -0.55
C ARG A 58 -0.93 13.73 -1.64
N TRP A 59 -0.48 12.48 -1.68
CA TRP A 59 0.56 12.07 -2.59
C TRP A 59 0.45 10.58 -2.90
N ILE A 60 0.87 10.21 -4.10
CA ILE A 60 1.03 8.82 -4.52
C ILE A 60 2.29 8.72 -5.38
N GLY A 61 3.10 7.71 -5.10
CA GLY A 61 4.25 7.36 -5.93
C GLY A 61 4.40 5.87 -6.03
N TYR A 62 5.32 5.45 -6.88
CA TYR A 62 5.48 4.04 -7.18
C TYR A 62 6.95 3.64 -7.27
N THR A 63 7.18 2.34 -7.17
CA THR A 63 8.51 1.77 -7.33
C THR A 63 8.42 0.44 -8.03
N ARG A 64 9.19 0.30 -9.11
CA ARG A 64 9.37 -1.00 -9.76
C ARG A 64 10.36 -1.85 -8.97
N ALA A 65 9.88 -2.95 -8.42
CA ALA A 65 10.67 -3.96 -7.78
C ALA A 65 11.08 -5.06 -8.78
N SER A 66 12.16 -5.77 -8.46
CA SER A 66 12.64 -6.91 -9.25
C SER A 66 13.01 -8.06 -8.34
N ARG A 67 12.50 -9.26 -8.65
CA ARG A 67 12.85 -10.51 -7.96
C ARG A 67 14.31 -10.93 -8.18
N ALA A 68 14.99 -10.35 -9.16
CA ALA A 68 16.42 -10.59 -9.40
C ALA A 68 17.34 -9.88 -8.38
N ARG A 69 16.80 -9.01 -7.52
CA ARG A 69 17.58 -8.37 -6.46
C ARG A 69 18.02 -9.40 -5.40
N PRO A 70 19.19 -9.22 -4.75
CA PRO A 70 19.74 -10.21 -3.81
C PRO A 70 18.85 -10.47 -2.59
N ASP A 71 18.25 -9.41 -2.05
CA ASP A 71 17.40 -9.52 -0.86
C ASP A 71 15.93 -9.76 -1.25
N GLN A 72 15.63 -10.98 -1.68
CA GLN A 72 14.28 -11.37 -2.06
C GLN A 72 13.30 -11.31 -0.89
N LEU A 73 13.76 -11.53 0.35
CA LEU A 73 12.89 -11.54 1.53
C LEU A 73 12.34 -10.14 1.82
N ALA A 74 13.14 -9.09 1.60
CA ALA A 74 12.71 -7.71 1.77
C ALA A 74 11.77 -7.21 0.64
N ILE A 75 11.85 -7.80 -0.55
CA ILE A 75 11.22 -7.24 -1.76
C ILE A 75 9.95 -7.99 -2.17
N LEU A 76 9.93 -9.31 -1.99
CA LEU A 76 8.80 -10.12 -2.42
C LEU A 76 7.53 -9.78 -1.62
N PRO A 77 6.37 -9.66 -2.30
CA PRO A 77 5.13 -9.32 -1.62
C PRO A 77 4.70 -10.44 -0.68
N ILE A 78 4.01 -10.04 0.38
CA ILE A 78 3.22 -10.96 1.20
C ILE A 78 1.82 -11.00 0.61
N ARG A 79 1.38 -12.20 0.21
CA ARG A 79 0.01 -12.49 -0.18
C ARG A 79 -0.78 -12.93 1.05
N ILE A 80 -1.82 -12.18 1.36
CA ILE A 80 -2.86 -12.54 2.31
C ILE A 80 -4.05 -13.01 1.48
N ARG A 81 -4.39 -14.30 1.57
CA ARG A 81 -5.49 -14.87 0.76
C ARG A 81 -6.84 -14.32 1.19
N ALA A 82 -7.80 -14.29 0.27
CA ALA A 82 -9.17 -13.94 0.60
C ALA A 82 -9.69 -14.72 1.83
N GLY A 83 -10.26 -14.02 2.80
CA GLY A 83 -10.78 -14.57 4.06
C GLY A 83 -9.72 -15.04 5.06
N ALA A 84 -8.43 -14.78 4.85
CA ALA A 84 -7.37 -15.27 5.74
C ALA A 84 -7.35 -14.61 7.12
N LEU A 85 -7.93 -13.43 7.27
CA LEU A 85 -7.92 -12.61 8.49
C LEU A 85 -9.29 -12.56 9.18
N GLY A 86 -10.31 -13.18 8.61
CA GLY A 86 -11.68 -13.13 9.08
C GLY A 86 -12.69 -13.30 7.96
N GLU A 87 -13.98 -13.27 8.29
CA GLU A 87 -15.05 -13.38 7.30
C GLU A 87 -14.96 -12.25 6.27
N ASN A 88 -14.73 -12.62 5.00
CA ASN A 88 -14.55 -11.70 3.88
C ASN A 88 -13.39 -10.69 4.06
N MET A 89 -12.36 -11.05 4.84
CA MET A 89 -11.19 -10.21 5.11
C MET A 89 -9.88 -10.95 4.83
N PRO A 90 -9.11 -10.55 3.82
CA PRO A 90 -9.50 -9.64 2.74
C PRO A 90 -10.61 -10.23 1.85
N ALA A 91 -11.35 -9.38 1.14
CA ALA A 91 -12.41 -9.79 0.22
C ALA A 91 -11.85 -10.46 -1.06
N ARG A 92 -10.59 -10.18 -1.38
CA ARG A 92 -9.80 -10.81 -2.45
C ARG A 92 -8.37 -11.01 -1.94
N ASP A 93 -7.52 -11.69 -2.71
CA ASP A 93 -6.11 -11.77 -2.35
C ASP A 93 -5.49 -10.37 -2.28
N LEU A 94 -4.93 -10.02 -1.12
CA LEU A 94 -4.28 -8.74 -0.88
C LEU A 94 -2.76 -8.94 -0.87
N LEU A 95 -2.05 -8.19 -1.70
CA LEU A 95 -0.58 -8.26 -1.80
C LEU A 95 0.06 -6.96 -1.32
N LEU A 96 0.92 -7.08 -0.31
CA LEU A 96 1.54 -5.96 0.39
C LEU A 96 3.05 -6.13 0.48
N SER A 97 3.79 -5.03 0.68
CA SER A 97 5.17 -5.13 1.17
C SER A 97 5.22 -5.74 2.58
N SER A 98 6.36 -6.37 2.94
CA SER A 98 6.48 -7.12 4.20
C SER A 98 6.20 -6.27 5.45
N ASP A 99 6.60 -5.00 5.44
CA ASP A 99 6.45 -4.10 6.58
C ASP A 99 5.11 -3.35 6.61
N HIS A 100 4.22 -3.61 5.64
CA HIS A 100 2.89 -3.00 5.58
C HIS A 100 2.00 -3.56 6.69
N ALA A 101 1.47 -2.69 7.54
CA ALA A 101 0.62 -3.11 8.65
C ALA A 101 -0.85 -3.24 8.23
N VAL A 102 -1.45 -4.35 8.62
CA VAL A 102 -2.88 -4.62 8.50
C VAL A 102 -3.52 -4.47 9.86
N PHE A 103 -4.71 -3.87 9.92
CA PHE A 103 -5.44 -3.71 11.17
C PHE A 103 -6.40 -4.87 11.39
N ILE A 104 -6.16 -5.63 12.47
CA ILE A 104 -6.89 -6.85 12.82
C ILE A 104 -7.26 -6.73 14.30
N ASP A 105 -8.55 -6.85 14.63
CA ASP A 105 -9.07 -6.86 16.01
C ASP A 105 -8.48 -5.77 16.92
N GLY A 106 -8.40 -4.52 16.42
CA GLY A 106 -7.89 -3.40 17.21
C GLY A 106 -6.37 -3.22 17.17
N THR A 107 -5.64 -4.06 16.46
CA THR A 107 -4.16 -4.09 16.47
C THR A 107 -3.58 -3.98 15.06
N LEU A 108 -2.49 -3.21 14.92
CA LEU A 108 -1.70 -3.17 13.70
C LEU A 108 -0.63 -4.27 13.71
N VAL A 109 -0.68 -5.14 12.69
CA VAL A 109 0.26 -6.25 12.52
C VAL A 109 0.89 -6.18 11.14
N GLN A 110 2.22 -6.23 11.06
CA GLN A 110 2.93 -6.25 9.79
C GLN A 110 2.62 -7.52 9.00
N ALA A 111 2.40 -7.38 7.68
CA ALA A 111 2.08 -8.51 6.80
C ALA A 111 3.12 -9.63 6.89
N GLY A 112 4.41 -9.29 6.96
CA GLY A 112 5.50 -10.26 7.11
C GLY A 112 5.41 -11.09 8.40
N ALA A 113 4.89 -10.51 9.48
CA ALA A 113 4.69 -11.22 10.75
C ALA A 113 3.50 -12.18 10.73
N LEU A 114 2.57 -12.00 9.79
CA LEU A 114 1.39 -12.87 9.62
C LEU A 114 1.69 -14.14 8.81
N VAL A 115 2.89 -14.27 8.22
CA VAL A 115 3.22 -15.42 7.35
C VAL A 115 3.13 -16.73 8.13
N ASN A 116 2.22 -17.60 7.69
CA ASN A 116 1.95 -18.89 8.31
C ASN A 116 2.16 -20.08 7.35
N GLY A 117 2.56 -19.81 6.10
CA GLY A 117 2.83 -20.85 5.09
C GLY A 117 1.58 -21.46 4.44
N CYS A 118 0.38 -21.03 4.85
CA CYS A 118 -0.88 -21.48 4.29
C CYS A 118 -1.70 -20.30 3.77
N SER A 119 -2.48 -19.62 4.61
CA SER A 119 -3.38 -18.52 4.19
C SER A 119 -2.66 -17.19 4.01
N VAL A 120 -1.49 -17.03 4.63
CA VAL A 120 -0.60 -15.88 4.44
C VAL A 120 0.78 -16.38 4.07
N VAL A 121 1.25 -16.00 2.89
CA VAL A 121 2.47 -16.54 2.28
C VAL A 121 3.27 -15.45 1.60
N ARG A 122 4.59 -15.63 1.52
CA ARG A 122 5.44 -14.83 0.64
C ARG A 122 5.23 -15.29 -0.81
N GLU A 123 5.04 -14.34 -1.72
CA GLU A 123 4.71 -14.57 -3.13
C GLU A 123 5.98 -14.92 -3.94
N TRP A 124 6.46 -16.15 -3.78
CA TRP A 124 7.65 -16.64 -4.50
C TRP A 124 7.46 -16.70 -6.01
N THR A 125 6.20 -16.80 -6.47
CA THR A 125 5.83 -16.86 -7.89
C THR A 125 5.56 -15.49 -8.51
N ALA A 126 5.85 -14.39 -7.81
CA ALA A 126 5.78 -13.04 -8.37
C ALA A 126 6.51 -12.94 -9.72
N PRO A 127 6.01 -12.12 -10.67
CA PRO A 127 6.73 -11.82 -11.90
C PRO A 127 8.15 -11.31 -11.63
N THR A 128 9.04 -11.40 -12.63
CA THR A 128 10.42 -10.90 -12.49
C THR A 128 10.46 -9.43 -12.08
N THR A 129 9.52 -8.63 -12.57
CA THR A 129 9.33 -7.23 -12.20
C THR A 129 7.87 -6.97 -11.84
N PHE A 130 7.64 -6.18 -10.80
CA PHE A 130 6.31 -5.80 -10.33
C PHE A 130 6.37 -4.40 -9.72
N THR A 131 5.21 -3.76 -9.58
CA THR A 131 5.13 -2.36 -9.13
C THR A 131 4.45 -2.26 -7.77
N TYR A 132 5.09 -1.52 -6.86
CA TYR A 132 4.51 -1.11 -5.59
C TYR A 132 4.06 0.34 -5.66
N TYR A 133 2.97 0.66 -5.00
CA TYR A 133 2.42 2.00 -4.84
C TYR A 133 2.42 2.40 -3.37
N HIS A 134 2.97 3.59 -3.09
CA HIS A 134 2.93 4.22 -1.79
C HIS A 134 1.94 5.38 -1.83
N VAL A 135 0.94 5.35 -0.94
CA VAL A 135 -0.11 6.35 -0.85
C VAL A 135 0.04 7.08 0.47
N GLU A 136 0.02 8.41 0.43
CA GLU A 136 0.07 9.26 1.61
C GLU A 136 -1.20 10.11 1.70
N LEU A 137 -1.75 10.19 2.91
CA LEU A 137 -2.81 11.12 3.28
C LEU A 137 -2.22 12.25 4.13
N GLU A 138 -2.95 13.36 4.27
CA GLU A 138 -2.53 14.48 5.13
C GLU A 138 -2.35 14.07 6.59
N ALA A 139 -3.30 13.29 7.10
CA ALA A 139 -3.28 12.74 8.45
C ALA A 139 -2.96 11.25 8.42
N HIS A 140 -2.39 10.74 9.51
CA HIS A 140 -2.24 9.31 9.70
C HIS A 140 -3.61 8.64 9.76
N ALA A 141 -3.85 7.68 8.86
CA ALA A 141 -5.12 6.98 8.77
C ALA A 141 -4.94 5.58 8.16
N LEU A 142 -5.97 4.76 8.37
CA LEU A 142 -6.12 3.47 7.73
C LEU A 142 -7.02 3.64 6.50
N ILE A 143 -6.64 3.09 5.37
CA ILE A 143 -7.52 2.99 4.19
C ILE A 143 -8.05 1.58 4.04
N VAL A 144 -9.14 1.40 3.30
CA VAL A 144 -9.68 0.07 3.00
C VAL A 144 -9.14 -0.42 1.66
N ALA A 145 -8.28 -1.44 1.67
CA ALA A 145 -7.71 -2.10 0.50
C ALA A 145 -8.19 -3.57 0.43
N GLU A 146 -8.79 -3.98 -0.70
CA GLU A 146 -9.44 -5.29 -0.87
C GLU A 146 -10.37 -5.65 0.32
N GLY A 147 -11.16 -4.68 0.79
CA GLY A 147 -12.04 -4.85 1.95
C GLY A 147 -11.35 -4.90 3.31
N THR A 148 -10.05 -4.61 3.39
CA THR A 148 -9.25 -4.72 4.62
C THR A 148 -8.62 -3.38 4.99
N PRO A 149 -8.78 -2.90 6.24
CA PRO A 149 -8.08 -1.72 6.73
C PRO A 149 -6.56 -1.94 6.81
N VAL A 150 -5.80 -1.07 6.15
CA VAL A 150 -4.33 -1.10 6.11
C VAL A 150 -3.73 0.28 6.41
N GLU A 151 -2.57 0.29 7.04
CA GLU A 151 -1.87 1.50 7.47
C GLU A 151 -1.24 2.25 6.30
N LEU A 152 -1.49 3.57 6.23
CA LEU A 152 -0.67 4.46 5.42
C LEU A 152 0.28 5.24 6.34
N ARG A 153 1.58 5.11 6.09
CA ARG A 153 2.61 5.89 6.79
C ARG A 153 3.07 7.02 5.90
N ARG A 154 3.12 8.22 6.49
CA ARG A 154 3.80 9.35 5.87
C ARG A 154 5.30 9.13 5.98
N GLN A 155 6.03 9.21 4.88
CA GLN A 155 7.47 9.24 4.92
C GLN A 155 7.93 10.65 5.30
N ARG A 156 8.81 10.76 6.30
CA ARG A 156 9.43 12.05 6.63
C ARG A 156 10.32 12.47 5.47
N ARG A 157 9.98 13.57 4.79
CA ARG A 157 10.84 14.11 3.72
C ARG A 157 11.81 15.13 4.31
N ALA A 158 12.94 15.33 3.64
CA ALA A 158 13.97 16.28 4.05
C ALA A 158 13.43 17.73 4.17
N ASP A 159 12.33 18.04 3.47
CA ASP A 159 11.70 19.36 3.44
C ASP A 159 10.76 19.62 4.64
N ASP A 160 10.59 18.65 5.56
CA ASP A 160 9.77 18.77 6.77
C ASP A 160 10.53 19.38 7.98
N LEU A 161 11.70 20.00 7.77
CA LEU A 161 12.56 20.62 8.80
C LEU A 161 12.85 22.11 8.54
#